data_AF-A0A259RV42-F1
#
_entry.id   AF-A0A259RV42-F1
#
_cell.length_a   1.000
_cell.length_b   1.000
_cell.length_c   1.000
_cell.angle_alpha   90.00
_cell.angle_beta   90.00
_cell.angle_gamma   90.00
#
_symmetry.space_group_name_H-M   'P 1'
#
loop_
_entity.id
_entity.type
_entity.pdbx_description
1 polymer ?
#
loop_
_entity_poly.entity_id
_entity_poly.type
_entity_poly.pdbx_seq_one_letter_code
_entity_poly.pdbx_strand_id
1 'polypeptide(L)'
;SQLDRWWAAIERGRERTDLPRERVPSDAPPPPRAWADRNPEADARLKAARAAVEAHAEELGMPTENLLTPDTLRRIAWEPPAEINAATIGSALAEREARAWQIEETAQRIADAFVEAAQTADEAPGTAS
;
A
#
# COMPACT_ATOMS: atom_id res chain seq x y z
N SER A 1 -10.74 -16.53 42.93
CA SER A 1 -9.51 -15.76 42.68
C SER A 1 -8.95 -16.17 41.32
N GLN A 2 -8.40 -15.25 40.52
CA GLN A 2 -7.79 -15.59 39.21
C GLN A 2 -6.29 -15.90 39.31
N LEU A 3 -5.70 -15.81 40.51
CA LEU A 3 -4.26 -15.97 40.76
C LEU A 3 -3.72 -17.31 40.25
N ASP A 4 -4.35 -18.43 40.59
CA ASP A 4 -3.88 -19.76 40.20
C ASP A 4 -3.88 -19.96 38.68
N ARG A 5 -4.89 -19.40 37.99
CA ARG A 5 -5.00 -19.44 36.53
C ARG A 5 -3.84 -18.67 35.87
N TRP A 6 -3.53 -17.48 36.38
CA TRP A 6 -2.43 -16.67 35.84
C TRP A 6 -1.07 -17.26 36.18
N TRP A 7 -0.89 -17.80 37.39
CA TRP A 7 0.35 -18.46 37.80
C TRP A 7 0.66 -19.67 36.92
N ALA A 8 -0.32 -20.57 36.71
CA ALA A 8 -0.17 -21.71 35.82
C ALA A 8 0.03 -21.34 34.34
N ALA A 9 -0.39 -20.14 33.91
CA ALA A 9 -0.10 -19.65 32.56
C ALA A 9 1.36 -19.19 32.41
N ILE A 10 1.91 -18.55 33.45
CA ILE A 10 3.30 -18.08 33.47
C ILE A 10 4.27 -19.27 33.49
N GLU A 11 4.01 -20.29 34.33
CA GLU A 11 4.83 -21.50 34.41
C GLU A 11 4.88 -22.22 33.05
N ARG A 12 3.72 -22.46 32.43
CA ARG A 12 3.63 -23.06 31.07
C ARG A 12 4.35 -22.23 30.00
N GLY A 13 4.36 -20.90 30.13
CA GLY A 13 5.07 -20.02 29.20
C GLY A 13 6.59 -20.13 29.33
N ARG A 14 7.11 -20.30 30.55
CA ARG A 14 8.55 -20.42 30.82
C ARG A 14 9.15 -21.75 30.36
N GLU A 15 8.36 -22.81 30.37
CA GLU A 15 8.80 -24.15 29.96
C GLU A 15 8.80 -24.36 28.44
N ARG A 16 8.22 -23.42 27.68
CA ARG A 16 8.13 -23.53 26.22
C ARG A 16 9.44 -23.23 25.52
N THR A 17 9.82 -24.11 24.59
CA THR A 17 11.00 -23.95 23.72
C THR A 17 10.64 -23.58 22.29
N ASP A 18 9.39 -23.79 21.87
CA ASP A 18 8.77 -23.35 20.61
C ASP A 18 8.28 -21.91 20.73
N LEU A 19 9.24 -20.98 20.92
CA LEU A 19 8.91 -19.57 21.03
C LEU A 19 8.42 -19.03 19.68
N PRO A 20 7.39 -18.16 19.66
CA PRO A 20 7.01 -17.46 18.44
C PRO A 20 8.19 -16.59 17.96
N ARG A 21 8.28 -16.39 16.65
CA ARG A 21 9.33 -15.53 16.07
C ARG A 21 9.24 -14.11 16.63
N GLU A 22 10.37 -13.58 17.07
CA GLU A 22 10.49 -12.20 17.62
C GLU A 22 10.14 -11.13 16.58
N ARG A 23 10.39 -11.41 15.29
CA ARG A 23 9.85 -10.66 14.16
C ARG A 23 9.11 -11.59 13.23
N VAL A 24 7.84 -11.27 13.01
CA VAL A 24 7.09 -11.74 11.85
C VAL A 24 7.40 -10.75 10.72
N PRO A 25 7.90 -11.19 9.54
CA PRO A 25 7.98 -10.35 8.37
C PRO A 25 6.61 -9.72 8.13
N SER A 26 6.55 -8.39 8.08
CA SER A 26 5.32 -7.70 7.76
C SER A 26 5.24 -7.55 6.25
N ASP A 27 4.11 -7.94 5.66
CA ASP A 27 3.75 -7.59 4.27
C ASP A 27 3.38 -6.11 4.12
N ALA A 28 3.61 -5.29 5.14
CA ALA A 28 3.46 -3.85 5.02
C ALA A 28 4.66 -3.28 4.25
N PRO A 29 4.42 -2.39 3.27
CA PRO A 29 5.50 -1.67 2.64
C PRO A 29 6.34 -0.91 3.70
N PRO A 30 7.63 -0.67 3.43
CA PRO A 30 8.49 0.09 4.34
C PRO A 30 7.90 1.49 4.61
N PRO A 31 8.39 2.21 5.63
CA PRO A 31 7.93 3.59 5.85
C PRO A 31 8.24 4.46 4.60
N PRO A 32 7.31 5.34 4.17
CA PRO A 32 7.45 6.12 2.93
C PRO A 32 8.79 6.86 2.76
N ARG A 33 9.38 7.35 3.86
CA ARG A 33 10.71 7.99 3.86
C ARG A 33 11.84 7.13 3.29
N ALA A 34 11.69 5.81 3.27
CA ALA A 34 12.68 4.87 2.76
C ALA A 34 12.39 4.42 1.32
N TRP A 35 11.31 4.90 0.70
CA TRP A 35 10.91 4.44 -0.63
C TRP A 35 11.79 5.02 -1.73
N ALA A 36 12.10 6.31 -1.68
CA ALA A 36 12.97 6.97 -2.65
C ALA A 36 14.32 6.24 -2.80
N ASP A 37 14.88 5.68 -1.73
CA ASP A 37 16.15 4.95 -1.78
C ASP A 37 15.97 3.46 -2.16
N ARG A 38 14.87 2.82 -1.74
CA ARG A 38 14.69 1.36 -1.85
C ARG A 38 13.92 0.93 -3.09
N ASN A 39 12.97 1.74 -3.52
CA ASN A 39 12.15 1.54 -4.71
C ASN A 39 11.67 2.91 -5.23
N PRO A 40 12.54 3.63 -5.97
CA PRO A 40 12.23 4.96 -6.51
C PRO A 40 10.97 4.95 -7.40
N GLU A 41 10.76 3.87 -8.16
CA GLU A 41 9.58 3.71 -9.02
C GLU A 41 8.29 3.64 -8.20
N ALA A 42 8.30 2.93 -7.05
CA ALA A 42 7.15 2.88 -6.14
C ALA A 42 6.85 4.25 -5.52
N ASP A 43 7.89 5.01 -5.19
CA ASP A 43 7.74 6.38 -4.68
C ASP A 43 7.10 7.31 -5.74
N ALA A 44 7.57 7.24 -6.98
CA ALA A 44 7.01 7.99 -8.10
C ALA A 44 5.54 7.62 -8.35
N ARG A 45 5.22 6.32 -8.41
CA ARG A 45 3.85 5.81 -8.56
C ARG A 45 2.93 6.29 -7.44
N LEU A 46 3.38 6.22 -6.18
CA LEU A 46 2.59 6.68 -5.03
C LEU A 46 2.32 8.19 -5.09
N LYS A 47 3.33 9.00 -5.43
CA LYS A 47 3.18 10.46 -5.51
C LYS A 47 2.19 10.86 -6.61
N ALA A 48 2.35 10.30 -7.81
CA ALA A 48 1.46 10.58 -8.94
C ALA A 48 0.02 10.16 -8.63
N ALA A 49 -0.18 8.91 -8.18
CA ALA A 49 -1.52 8.41 -7.91
C ALA A 49 -2.19 9.09 -6.72
N ARG A 50 -1.43 9.47 -5.68
CA ARG A 50 -1.98 10.24 -4.55
C ARG A 50 -2.56 11.57 -5.02
N ALA A 51 -1.81 12.32 -5.84
CA ALA A 51 -2.27 13.59 -6.37
C ALA A 51 -3.56 13.42 -7.22
N ALA A 52 -3.62 12.39 -8.06
CA ALA A 52 -4.80 12.09 -8.88
C ALA A 52 -6.04 11.73 -8.05
N VAL A 53 -5.87 10.91 -6.99
CA VAL A 53 -6.98 10.50 -6.11
C VAL A 53 -7.44 11.66 -5.21
N GLU A 54 -6.52 12.51 -4.74
CA GLU A 54 -6.86 13.72 -3.98
C GLU A 54 -7.69 14.70 -4.82
N ALA A 55 -7.24 15.01 -6.04
CA ALA A 55 -7.99 15.87 -6.96
C ALA A 55 -9.39 15.31 -7.26
N HIS A 56 -9.50 13.98 -7.47
CA HIS A 56 -10.80 13.35 -7.72
C HIS A 56 -11.73 13.38 -6.51
N ALA A 57 -11.18 13.22 -5.30
CA ALA A 57 -11.97 13.35 -4.08
C ALA A 57 -12.52 14.78 -3.89
N GLU A 58 -11.71 15.80 -4.26
CA GLU A 58 -12.16 17.18 -4.28
C GLU A 58 -13.30 17.41 -5.29
N GLU A 59 -13.20 16.85 -6.49
CA GLU A 59 -14.27 16.88 -7.51
C GLU A 59 -15.57 16.25 -7.01
N LEU A 60 -15.47 15.14 -6.28
CA LEU A 60 -16.61 14.45 -5.66
C LEU A 60 -17.10 15.12 -4.37
N GLY A 61 -16.42 16.15 -3.87
CA GLY A 61 -16.80 16.87 -2.66
C GLY A 61 -16.71 16.04 -1.39
N MET A 62 -15.71 15.14 -1.29
CA MET A 62 -15.53 14.28 -0.13
C MET A 62 -14.06 14.17 0.33
N PRO A 63 -13.82 13.78 1.59
CA PRO A 63 -12.48 13.44 2.05
C PRO A 63 -11.87 12.30 1.24
N THR A 64 -10.58 12.39 0.93
CA THR A 64 -9.85 11.38 0.14
C THR A 64 -9.93 9.99 0.79
N GLU A 65 -9.91 9.91 2.13
CA GLU A 65 -10.02 8.65 2.86
C GLU A 65 -11.39 7.96 2.70
N ASN A 66 -12.43 8.70 2.33
CA ASN A 66 -13.75 8.14 2.00
C ASN A 66 -13.77 7.55 0.59
N LEU A 67 -13.01 8.14 -0.34
CA LEU A 67 -12.84 7.65 -1.70
C LEU A 67 -11.93 6.42 -1.74
N LEU A 68 -10.75 6.50 -1.13
CA LEU A 68 -9.78 5.40 -1.07
C LEU A 68 -8.91 5.51 0.18
N THR A 69 -8.78 4.39 0.91
CA THR A 69 -7.91 4.36 2.09
C THR A 69 -6.43 4.55 1.68
N PRO A 70 -5.69 5.45 2.36
CA PRO A 70 -4.29 5.70 2.02
C PRO A 70 -3.37 4.47 2.13
N ASP A 71 -3.71 3.48 2.94
CA ASP A 71 -2.95 2.22 3.03
C ASP A 71 -3.12 1.35 1.78
N THR A 72 -4.34 1.26 1.24
CA THR A 72 -4.62 0.49 0.02
C THR A 72 -3.80 1.04 -1.15
N LEU A 73 -3.79 2.36 -1.34
CA LEU A 73 -2.99 2.99 -2.40
C LEU A 73 -1.48 2.74 -2.20
N ARG A 74 -0.98 2.86 -0.95
CA ARG A 74 0.43 2.56 -0.64
C ARG A 74 0.79 1.11 -0.99
N ARG A 75 -0.07 0.14 -0.69
CA ARG A 75 0.25 -1.27 -0.98
C ARG A 75 0.28 -1.56 -2.48
N ILE A 76 -0.66 -1.02 -3.25
CA ILE A 76 -0.69 -1.19 -4.72
C ILE A 76 0.49 -0.44 -5.37
N ALA A 77 0.85 0.74 -4.86
CA ALA A 77 2.03 1.45 -5.32
C ALA A 77 3.34 0.76 -4.90
N TRP A 78 3.35 -0.11 -3.91
CA TRP A 78 4.55 -0.88 -3.56
C TRP A 78 4.66 -2.16 -4.39
N GLU A 79 3.55 -2.87 -4.53
CA GLU A 79 3.43 -4.15 -5.23
C GLU A 79 2.32 -4.03 -6.28
N PRO A 80 2.63 -3.42 -7.45
CA PRO A 80 1.64 -3.23 -8.49
C PRO A 80 1.35 -4.55 -9.21
N PRO A 81 0.18 -4.69 -9.87
CA PRO A 81 -0.05 -5.81 -10.78
C PRO A 81 0.98 -5.80 -11.92
N ALA A 82 1.21 -6.99 -12.51
CA ALA A 82 2.20 -7.16 -13.58
C ALA A 82 1.87 -6.34 -14.84
N GLU A 83 0.58 -6.22 -15.16
CA GLU A 83 0.08 -5.31 -16.18
C GLU A 83 -0.55 -4.10 -15.50
N ILE A 84 -0.31 -2.91 -16.04
CA ILE A 84 -0.89 -1.66 -15.52
C ILE A 84 -2.02 -1.22 -16.43
N ASN A 85 -3.25 -1.51 -16.02
CA ASN A 85 -4.47 -1.02 -16.66
C ASN A 85 -5.61 -0.95 -15.63
N ALA A 86 -6.73 -0.30 -15.99
CA ALA A 86 -7.84 -0.13 -15.05
C ALA A 86 -8.43 -1.46 -14.54
N ALA A 87 -8.45 -2.51 -15.37
CA ALA A 87 -9.00 -3.80 -14.97
C ALA A 87 -8.14 -4.47 -13.89
N THR A 88 -6.82 -4.54 -14.10
CA THR A 88 -5.87 -5.17 -13.17
C THR A 88 -5.71 -4.37 -11.88
N ILE A 89 -5.70 -3.03 -11.98
CA ILE A 89 -5.73 -2.16 -10.79
C ILE A 89 -7.05 -2.34 -10.04
N GLY A 90 -8.18 -2.43 -10.75
CA GLY A 90 -9.48 -2.69 -10.14
C GLY A 90 -9.54 -4.03 -9.39
N SER A 91 -8.97 -5.09 -9.96
CA SER A 91 -8.82 -6.38 -9.27
C SER A 91 -7.96 -6.25 -8.00
N ALA A 92 -6.82 -5.57 -8.08
CA ALA A 92 -5.94 -5.36 -6.93
C ALA A 92 -6.61 -4.50 -5.82
N LEU A 93 -7.46 -3.54 -6.18
CA LEU A 93 -8.27 -2.77 -5.24
C LEU A 93 -9.35 -3.65 -4.58
N ALA A 94 -10.02 -4.50 -5.36
CA ALA A 94 -11.05 -5.42 -4.86
C ALA A 94 -10.48 -6.44 -3.87
N GLU A 95 -9.30 -6.99 -4.14
CA GLU A 95 -8.56 -7.88 -3.23
C GLU A 95 -8.22 -7.20 -1.89
N ARG A 96 -8.20 -5.86 -1.88
CA ARG A 96 -7.98 -5.01 -0.71
C ARG A 96 -9.27 -4.39 -0.18
N GLU A 97 -10.39 -5.05 -0.45
CA GLU A 97 -11.72 -4.71 0.08
C GLU A 97 -12.23 -3.31 -0.32
N ALA A 98 -11.70 -2.72 -1.39
CA ALA A 98 -12.28 -1.52 -1.97
C ALA A 98 -13.68 -1.84 -2.52
N ARG A 99 -14.64 -0.95 -2.26
CA ARG A 99 -16.02 -1.12 -2.71
C ARG A 99 -16.10 -0.89 -4.23
N ALA A 100 -17.08 -1.52 -4.88
CA ALA A 100 -17.27 -1.41 -6.34
C ALA A 100 -17.26 0.06 -6.84
N TRP A 101 -18.01 0.95 -6.19
CA TRP A 101 -18.02 2.37 -6.57
C TRP A 101 -16.65 3.05 -6.37
N GLN A 102 -15.88 2.69 -5.34
CA GLN A 102 -14.53 3.24 -5.12
C GLN A 102 -13.59 2.79 -6.24
N ILE A 103 -13.72 1.53 -6.68
CA ILE A 103 -12.95 0.96 -7.79
C ILE A 103 -13.29 1.70 -9.10
N GLU A 104 -14.59 1.86 -9.38
CA GLU A 104 -15.07 2.58 -10.57
C GLU A 104 -14.53 4.01 -10.63
N GLU A 105 -14.49 4.71 -9.49
CA GLU A 105 -14.00 6.09 -9.41
C GLU A 105 -12.46 6.21 -9.50
N THR A 106 -11.70 5.19 -9.06
CA THR A 106 -10.24 5.33 -8.85
C THR A 106 -9.36 4.49 -9.79
N ALA A 107 -9.82 3.35 -10.30
CA ALA A 107 -8.94 2.37 -10.95
C ALA A 107 -8.26 2.92 -12.22
N GLN A 108 -9.01 3.60 -13.10
CA GLN A 108 -8.46 4.21 -14.31
C GLN A 108 -7.44 5.31 -13.96
N ARG A 109 -7.79 6.20 -13.03
CA ARG A 109 -6.92 7.30 -12.60
C ARG A 109 -5.59 6.82 -12.01
N ILE A 110 -5.65 5.76 -11.21
CA ILE A 110 -4.44 5.13 -10.65
C ILE A 110 -3.59 4.49 -11.75
N ALA A 111 -4.22 3.81 -12.71
CA ALA A 111 -3.51 3.20 -13.83
C ALA A 111 -2.78 4.27 -14.67
N ASP A 112 -3.47 5.35 -15.02
CA ASP A 112 -2.90 6.46 -15.79
C ASP A 112 -1.73 7.11 -15.05
N ALA A 113 -1.89 7.38 -13.75
CA ALA A 113 -0.83 7.93 -12.92
C ALA A 113 0.40 7.01 -12.80
N PHE A 114 0.20 5.69 -12.82
CA PHE A 114 1.31 4.74 -12.79
C PHE A 114 2.06 4.70 -14.12
N VAL A 115 1.34 4.77 -15.24
CA VAL A 115 1.95 4.85 -16.59
C VAL A 115 2.74 6.15 -16.74
N GLU A 116 2.16 7.29 -16.35
CA GLU A 116 2.82 8.59 -16.39
C GLU A 116 4.10 8.63 -15.53
N ALA A 117 4.03 8.05 -14.32
CA ALA A 117 5.19 7.94 -13.44
C ALA A 117 6.32 7.11 -14.05
N ALA A 118 5.99 6.02 -14.75
CA ALA A 118 6.96 5.18 -15.44
C ALA A 118 7.62 5.92 -16.62
N GLN A 119 6.83 6.65 -17.41
CA GLN A 119 7.35 7.45 -18.53
C GLN A 119 8.27 8.57 -18.06
N THR A 120 7.90 9.25 -16.97
CA THR A 120 8.73 10.31 -16.37
C THR A 120 10.07 9.77 -15.86
N ALA A 121 10.09 8.53 -15.34
CA ALA A 121 11.33 7.88 -14.89
C ALA A 121 12.24 7.50 -16.07
N ASP A 122 11.68 7.05 -17.20
CA ASP A 122 12.42 6.72 -18.42
C ASP A 122 12.98 7.97 -19.13
N GLU A 123 12.26 9.10 -19.06
CA GLU A 123 12.68 10.37 -19.68
C GLU A 123 13.73 11.14 -18.87
N ALA A 124 13.92 10.82 -17.59
CA ALA A 124 14.96 11.44 -16.78
C ALA A 124 16.35 11.10 -17.38
N PRO A 125 17.07 12.06 -17.97
CA PRO A 125 18.38 11.78 -18.55
C PRO A 125 19.29 11.30 -17.43
N GLY A 126 19.89 10.11 -17.64
CA GLY A 126 20.88 9.55 -16.74
C GLY A 126 21.86 10.64 -16.35
N THR A 127 21.93 10.92 -15.05
CA THR A 127 22.82 11.95 -14.52
C THR A 127 24.24 11.50 -14.82
N ALA A 128 24.79 12.03 -15.91
CA ALA A 128 26.18 11.86 -16.29
C ALA A 128 27.03 12.66 -15.29
N SER A 129 27.84 11.95 -14.50
CA SER A 129 29.25 12.25 -14.19
C SER A 129 29.84 11.17 -13.30
#